data_AF-Q5VVQ1-F1
#
_entry.id   AF-Q5VVQ1-F1
#
_cell.length_a   1.000
_cell.length_b   1.000
_cell.length_c   1.000
_cell.angle_alpha   90.00
_cell.angle_beta   90.00
_cell.angle_gamma   90.00
#
_symmetry.space_group_name_H-M   'P 1'
#
loop_
_entity.id
_entity.type
_entity.pdbx_description
1 polymer ?
#
loop_
_entity_poly.entity_id
_entity_poly.type
_entity_poly.pdbx_seq_one_letter_code
_entity_poly.pdbx_strand_id
1 'polypeptide(L)'
;MSNKEGSGGFRKRKHDNFPHNQRREGKDVNSSSPVMLAFKSFQQELDARHDKYERLVKLSRDITVESKRTIFLLHRITSSQYLDHSAPDMEDILTESEIKLDGVRQKIFQVAQELSGEDMHQFHRAITTGLQEYVEAVSFQHFIKTRSLISMDEINKQLIFTT
;
A
#
# COMPACT_ATOMS: atom_id res chain seq x y z
N MET A 1 -38.16 14.03 -45.12
CA MET A 1 -36.73 14.16 -44.79
C MET A 1 -36.46 13.29 -43.57
N SER A 2 -35.46 12.42 -43.68
CA SER A 2 -35.22 11.28 -42.79
C SER A 2 -34.59 11.72 -41.46
N ASN A 3 -35.29 11.50 -40.33
CA ASN A 3 -34.70 11.59 -39.00
C ASN A 3 -34.33 10.17 -38.53
N LYS A 4 -33.04 9.92 -38.40
CA LYS A 4 -32.45 8.74 -37.76
C LYS A 4 -32.62 8.87 -36.25
N GLU A 5 -33.51 8.09 -35.65
CA GLU A 5 -33.45 7.79 -34.21
C GLU A 5 -32.60 6.54 -34.01
N GLY A 6 -31.37 6.74 -33.53
CA GLY A 6 -30.48 5.65 -33.12
C GLY A 6 -30.84 5.19 -31.71
N SER A 7 -31.42 4.00 -31.61
CA SER A 7 -31.73 3.30 -30.36
C SER A 7 -30.47 2.74 -29.69
N GLY A 8 -29.99 3.41 -28.65
CA GLY A 8 -28.88 2.95 -27.81
C GLY A 8 -29.35 2.04 -26.67
N GLY A 9 -29.89 0.86 -27.00
CA GLY A 9 -30.28 -0.15 -26.01
C GLY A 9 -29.07 -0.86 -25.40
N PHE A 10 -28.95 -0.87 -24.07
CA PHE A 10 -28.00 -1.70 -23.32
C PHE A 10 -28.23 -3.18 -23.62
N ARG A 11 -27.37 -3.77 -24.46
CA ARG A 11 -27.39 -5.21 -24.76
C ARG A 11 -26.87 -5.99 -23.56
N LYS A 12 -27.79 -6.59 -22.78
CA LYS A 12 -27.47 -7.69 -21.85
C LYS A 12 -26.77 -8.80 -22.63
N ARG A 13 -25.50 -9.06 -22.33
CA ARG A 13 -24.75 -10.18 -22.90
C ARG A 13 -25.45 -11.49 -22.50
N LYS A 14 -25.93 -12.22 -23.49
CA LYS A 14 -26.48 -13.57 -23.36
C LYS A 14 -25.34 -14.46 -22.88
N HIS A 15 -25.53 -15.14 -21.75
CA HIS A 15 -24.57 -16.11 -21.25
C HIS A 15 -24.64 -17.32 -22.19
N ASP A 16 -23.67 -17.45 -23.10
CA ASP A 16 -23.54 -18.65 -23.92
C ASP A 16 -23.20 -19.82 -23.00
N ASN A 17 -24.18 -20.71 -22.83
CA ASN A 17 -24.07 -21.90 -22.01
C ASN A 17 -23.22 -22.91 -22.79
N PHE A 18 -21.89 -22.80 -22.66
CA PHE A 18 -20.99 -23.81 -23.19
C PHE A 18 -21.30 -25.16 -22.53
N PRO A 19 -21.51 -26.24 -23.30
CA PRO A 19 -21.70 -27.55 -22.72
C PRO A 19 -20.47 -27.89 -21.90
N HIS A 20 -20.69 -28.15 -20.61
CA HIS A 20 -19.67 -28.60 -19.68
C HIS A 20 -19.23 -29.99 -20.15
N ASN A 21 -18.19 -30.04 -20.99
CA ASN A 21 -17.58 -31.28 -21.44
C ASN A 21 -17.26 -32.10 -20.19
N GLN A 22 -17.75 -33.34 -20.18
CA GLN A 22 -17.52 -34.30 -19.11
C GLN A 22 -16.08 -34.19 -18.61
N ARG A 23 -15.91 -33.94 -17.31
CA ARG A 23 -14.61 -34.07 -16.64
C ARG A 23 -14.08 -35.44 -17.03
N ARG A 24 -13.03 -35.48 -17.85
CA ARG A 24 -12.26 -36.70 -18.09
C ARG A 24 -11.84 -37.16 -16.70
N GLU A 25 -12.37 -38.29 -16.24
CA GLU A 25 -11.94 -38.91 -15.00
C GLU A 25 -10.42 -39.00 -15.05
N GLY A 26 -9.77 -38.28 -14.13
CA GLY A 26 -8.33 -38.18 -14.11
C GLY A 26 -7.77 -39.57 -13.87
N LYS A 27 -6.99 -40.10 -14.83
CA LYS A 27 -6.09 -41.23 -14.58
C LYS A 27 -5.31 -40.93 -13.30
N ASP A 28 -5.23 -41.91 -12.40
CA ASP A 28 -4.45 -41.85 -11.16
C ASP A 28 -3.08 -41.22 -11.42
N VAL A 29 -2.94 -39.94 -11.08
CA VAL A 29 -1.69 -39.21 -11.24
C VAL A 29 -0.79 -39.71 -10.12
N ASN A 30 0.34 -40.32 -10.47
CA ASN A 30 1.29 -40.77 -9.46
C ASN A 30 1.83 -39.57 -8.67
N SER A 31 1.31 -39.40 -7.45
CA SER A 31 1.60 -38.29 -6.54
C SER A 31 3.07 -38.20 -6.12
N SER A 32 3.86 -39.27 -6.31
CA SER A 32 5.29 -39.31 -6.01
C SER A 32 6.19 -39.15 -7.25
N SER A 33 5.61 -38.87 -8.42
CA SER A 33 6.42 -38.58 -9.60
C SER A 33 7.27 -37.31 -9.39
N PRO A 34 8.49 -37.24 -9.97
CA PRO A 34 9.36 -36.07 -9.84
C PRO A 34 8.67 -34.76 -10.24
N VAL A 35 7.80 -34.81 -11.25
CA VAL A 35 6.99 -33.65 -11.69
C VAL A 35 6.02 -33.21 -10.60
N MET A 36 5.25 -34.13 -10.02
CA MET A 36 4.30 -33.79 -8.95
C MET A 36 5.00 -33.24 -7.70
N LEU A 37 6.18 -33.78 -7.35
CA LEU A 37 7.00 -33.26 -6.26
C LEU A 37 7.51 -31.83 -6.55
N ALA A 38 7.92 -31.54 -7.78
CA ALA A 38 8.34 -30.19 -8.18
C ALA A 38 7.17 -29.18 -8.15
N PHE A 39 5.97 -29.57 -8.63
CA PHE A 39 4.79 -28.71 -8.52
C PHE A 39 4.37 -28.48 -7.07
N LYS A 40 4.58 -29.46 -6.18
CA LYS A 40 4.36 -29.28 -4.75
C LYS A 40 5.33 -28.25 -4.13
N SER A 41 6.61 -28.28 -4.50
CA SER A 41 7.56 -27.26 -4.04
C SER A 41 7.23 -25.87 -4.59
N PHE A 42 6.84 -25.77 -5.87
CA PHE A 42 6.40 -24.49 -6.45
C PHE A 42 5.14 -23.97 -5.75
N GLN A 43 4.18 -24.84 -5.45
CA GLN A 43 2.99 -24.45 -4.69
C GLN A 43 3.37 -23.85 -3.33
N GLN A 44 4.25 -24.52 -2.57
CA GLN A 44 4.70 -24.04 -1.26
C GLN A 44 5.40 -22.68 -1.34
N GLU A 45 6.24 -22.47 -2.36
CA GLU A 45 6.91 -21.19 -2.60
C GLU A 45 5.90 -20.08 -2.95
N LEU A 46 4.95 -20.37 -3.84
CA LEU A 46 3.90 -19.43 -4.24
C LEU A 46 2.99 -19.07 -3.06
N ASP A 47 2.57 -20.05 -2.27
CA ASP A 47 1.72 -19.86 -1.10
C ASP A 47 2.43 -18.97 -0.06
N ALA A 48 3.70 -19.28 0.26
CA ALA A 48 4.51 -18.46 1.17
C ALA A 48 4.67 -17.01 0.68
N ARG A 49 4.86 -16.83 -0.63
CA ARG A 49 4.95 -15.51 -1.26
C ARG A 49 3.62 -14.74 -1.20
N HIS A 50 2.49 -15.39 -1.46
CA HIS A 50 1.18 -14.77 -1.36
C HIS A 50 0.85 -14.39 0.08
N ASP A 51 1.17 -15.24 1.05
CA ASP A 51 0.99 -14.95 2.47
C ASP A 51 1.79 -13.70 2.88
N LYS A 52 3.03 -13.58 2.43
CA LYS A 52 3.86 -12.39 2.64
C LYS A 52 3.25 -11.15 1.98
N TYR A 53 2.81 -11.26 0.73
CA TYR A 53 2.15 -10.17 0.01
C TYR A 53 0.94 -9.64 0.79
N GLU A 54 0.09 -10.53 1.30
CA GLU A 54 -1.09 -10.14 2.10
C GLU A 54 -0.73 -9.50 3.44
N ARG A 55 0.36 -9.93 4.11
CA ARG A 55 0.87 -9.23 5.30
C ARG A 55 1.35 -7.81 4.97
N LEU A 56 2.08 -7.64 3.87
CA LEU A 56 2.54 -6.35 3.40
C LEU A 56 1.39 -5.41 3.00
N VAL A 57 0.34 -5.92 2.34
CA VAL A 57 -0.86 -5.14 2.00
C VAL A 57 -1.55 -4.60 3.25
N LYS A 58 -1.64 -5.40 4.32
CA LYS A 58 -2.23 -4.98 5.60
C LYS A 58 -1.40 -3.87 6.25
N LEU A 59 -0.08 -4.04 6.34
CA LEU A 59 0.83 -3.01 6.85
C LEU A 59 0.74 -1.71 6.03
N SER A 60 0.73 -1.82 4.70
CA SER A 60 0.57 -0.69 3.78
C SER A 60 -0.74 0.06 4.00
N ARG A 61 -1.84 -0.67 4.23
CA ARG A 61 -3.15 -0.07 4.53
C ARG A 61 -3.11 0.70 5.85
N ASP A 62 -2.49 0.14 6.88
CA ASP A 62 -2.37 0.80 8.18
C ASP A 62 -1.49 2.05 8.11
N ILE A 63 -0.38 1.99 7.37
CA ILE A 63 0.48 3.15 7.07
C ILE A 63 -0.33 4.25 6.37
N THR A 64 -1.12 3.88 5.35
CA THR A 64 -1.96 4.82 4.61
C THR A 64 -2.96 5.53 5.53
N VAL A 65 -3.66 4.76 6.38
CA VAL A 65 -4.69 5.32 7.28
C VAL A 65 -4.07 6.28 8.29
N GLU A 66 -2.95 5.90 8.93
CA GLU A 66 -2.30 6.76 9.92
C GLU A 66 -1.63 8.00 9.29
N SER A 67 -1.06 7.87 8.10
CA SER A 67 -0.50 9.01 7.36
C SER A 67 -1.60 10.02 7.00
N LYS A 68 -2.77 9.55 6.49
CA LYS A 68 -3.93 10.43 6.26
C LYS A 68 -4.43 11.12 7.51
N ARG A 69 -4.52 10.39 8.63
CA ARG A 69 -4.93 10.98 9.92
C ARG A 69 -3.95 12.06 10.35
N THR A 70 -2.67 11.87 10.11
CA THR A 70 -1.63 12.87 10.38
C THR A 70 -1.79 14.10 9.48
N ILE A 71 -2.07 13.91 8.18
CA ILE A 71 -2.35 15.03 7.25
C ILE A 71 -3.58 15.83 7.73
N PHE A 72 -4.67 15.17 8.12
CA PHE A 72 -5.85 15.84 8.66
C PHE A 72 -5.59 16.56 9.99
N LEU A 73 -4.72 16.01 10.85
CA LEU A 73 -4.28 16.67 12.07
C LEU A 73 -3.51 17.96 11.74
N LEU A 74 -2.59 17.90 10.78
CA LEU A 74 -1.79 19.06 10.33
C LEU A 74 -2.65 20.15 9.67
N HIS A 75 -3.74 19.77 8.98
CA HIS A 75 -4.71 20.74 8.46
C HIS A 75 -5.45 21.55 9.53
N ARG A 76 -5.38 21.16 10.81
CA ARG A 76 -5.96 21.95 11.92
C ARG A 76 -5.16 23.20 12.23
N ILE A 77 -3.91 23.30 11.75
CA ILE A 77 -3.09 24.49 11.90
C ILE A 77 -3.69 25.59 11.02
N THR A 78 -4.20 26.64 11.66
CA THR A 78 -4.95 27.72 10.99
C THR A 78 -4.01 28.82 10.47
N SER A 79 -4.46 29.59 9.49
CA SER A 79 -3.67 30.67 8.90
C SER A 79 -3.23 31.77 9.88
N SER A 80 -3.89 31.93 11.04
CA SER A 80 -3.40 32.88 12.07
C SER A 80 -2.13 32.37 12.75
N GLN A 81 -2.01 31.05 12.95
CA GLN A 81 -0.82 30.40 13.53
C GLN A 81 0.35 30.35 12.53
N TYR A 82 0.07 30.50 11.24
CA TYR A 82 1.11 30.62 10.21
C TYR A 82 1.87 31.97 10.29
N LEU A 83 1.25 33.00 10.88
CA LEU A 83 1.82 34.35 11.01
C LEU A 83 2.49 34.58 12.38
N ASP A 84 2.09 33.82 13.40
CA ASP A 84 2.76 33.78 14.71
C ASP A 84 3.20 32.35 15.02
N HIS A 85 4.46 32.04 14.72
CA HIS A 85 5.08 30.73 14.96
C HIS A 85 5.21 30.35 16.44
N SER A 86 4.76 31.21 17.35
CA SER A 86 4.79 31.01 18.81
C SER A 86 3.43 30.61 19.39
N ALA A 87 2.42 30.40 18.54
CA ALA A 87 1.10 29.99 18.99
C ALA A 87 1.18 28.59 19.63
N PRO A 88 0.85 28.44 20.94
CA PRO A 88 1.06 27.19 21.68
C PRO A 88 0.35 25.99 21.03
N ASP A 89 -0.84 26.23 20.46
CA ASP A 89 -1.62 25.20 19.77
C ASP A 89 -0.92 24.60 18.55
N MET A 90 -0.04 25.34 17.86
CA MET A 90 0.67 24.83 16.68
C MET A 90 1.78 23.84 17.06
N GLU A 91 2.54 24.16 18.11
CA GLU A 91 3.63 23.29 18.58
C GLU A 91 3.09 21.98 19.13
N ASP A 92 1.95 22.01 19.83
CA ASP A 92 1.27 20.81 20.32
C ASP A 92 0.81 19.91 19.17
N ILE A 93 0.21 20.49 18.11
CA ILE A 93 -0.19 19.74 16.91
C ILE A 93 1.02 19.15 16.20
N LEU A 94 2.12 19.92 16.06
CA LEU A 94 3.33 19.44 15.41
C LEU A 94 3.97 18.30 16.21
N THR A 95 4.01 18.41 17.54
CA THR A 95 4.50 17.36 18.43
C THR A 95 3.63 16.11 18.33
N GLU A 96 2.31 16.25 18.37
CA GLU A 96 1.38 15.13 18.22
C GLU A 96 1.54 14.45 16.84
N SER A 97 1.70 15.25 15.78
CA SER A 97 1.91 14.73 14.43
C SER A 97 3.23 13.95 14.30
N GLU A 98 4.30 14.38 15.00
CA GLU A 98 5.58 13.68 15.02
C GLU A 98 5.45 12.31 15.68
N ILE A 99 4.76 12.24 16.83
CA ILE A 99 4.49 10.98 17.54
C ILE A 99 3.70 10.01 16.63
N LYS A 100 2.74 10.51 15.86
CA LYS A 100 2.00 9.69 14.89
C LYS A 100 2.89 9.20 13.76
N LEU A 101 3.77 10.07 13.22
CA LEU A 101 4.73 9.69 12.19
C LEU A 101 5.75 8.67 12.69
N ASP A 102 6.17 8.73 13.96
CA ASP A 102 6.95 7.66 14.59
C ASP A 102 6.22 6.32 14.54
N GLY A 103 4.94 6.31 14.92
CA GLY A 103 4.09 5.12 14.82
C GLY A 103 3.95 4.59 13.38
N VAL A 104 3.99 5.47 12.38
CA VAL A 104 4.03 5.08 10.95
C VAL A 104 5.39 4.48 10.59
N ARG A 105 6.50 5.12 11.00
CA ARG A 105 7.86 4.62 10.80
C ARG A 105 8.06 3.23 11.42
N GLN A 106 7.46 2.94 12.58
CA GLN A 106 7.47 1.60 13.16
C GLN A 106 6.74 0.55 12.31
N LYS A 107 5.67 0.90 11.60
CA LYS A 107 5.03 -0.01 10.64
C LYS A 107 5.89 -0.20 9.38
N ILE A 108 6.58 0.85 8.93
CA ILE A 108 7.56 0.76 7.84
C ILE A 108 8.73 -0.14 8.25
N PHE A 109 9.15 -0.11 9.52
CA PHE A 109 10.14 -1.05 10.03
C PHE A 109 9.68 -2.51 9.92
N GLN A 110 8.42 -2.81 10.27
CA GLN A 110 7.84 -4.15 10.08
C GLN A 110 7.82 -4.56 8.60
N VAL A 111 7.52 -3.62 7.69
CA VAL A 111 7.64 -3.84 6.24
C VAL A 111 9.09 -4.17 5.85
N ALA A 112 10.07 -3.44 6.38
CA ALA A 112 11.49 -3.69 6.11
C ALA A 112 11.93 -5.09 6.59
N GLN A 113 11.43 -5.54 7.75
CA GLN A 113 11.69 -6.90 8.26
C GLN A 113 11.11 -7.99 7.36
N GLU A 114 9.88 -7.83 6.86
CA GLU A 114 9.23 -8.77 5.94
C GLU A 114 9.95 -8.87 4.58
N LEU A 115 10.59 -7.78 4.15
CA LEU A 115 11.32 -7.68 2.88
C LEU A 115 12.81 -8.00 2.98
N SER A 116 13.35 -8.20 4.19
CA SER A 116 14.76 -8.53 4.37
C SER A 116 15.10 -9.84 3.66
N GLY A 117 16.02 -9.79 2.69
CA GLY A 117 16.43 -10.95 1.88
C GLY A 117 15.52 -11.26 0.68
N GLU A 118 14.52 -10.42 0.40
CA GLU A 118 13.63 -10.54 -0.76
C GLU A 118 14.02 -9.55 -1.87
N ASP A 119 13.58 -9.83 -3.11
CA ASP A 119 13.60 -8.82 -4.17
C ASP A 119 12.52 -7.75 -3.88
N MET A 120 12.96 -6.54 -3.54
CA MET A 120 12.09 -5.42 -3.19
C MET A 120 11.04 -5.11 -4.28
N HIS A 121 11.41 -5.23 -5.56
CA HIS A 121 10.50 -4.87 -6.65
C HIS A 121 9.35 -5.87 -6.81
N GLN A 122 9.51 -7.10 -6.34
CA GLN A 122 8.48 -8.13 -6.41
C GLN A 122 7.27 -7.79 -5.54
N PHE A 123 7.49 -7.14 -4.39
CA PHE A 123 6.44 -6.77 -3.43
C PHE A 123 6.07 -5.29 -3.46
N HIS A 124 6.73 -4.48 -4.28
CA HIS A 124 6.50 -3.03 -4.37
C HIS A 124 5.01 -2.66 -4.53
N ARG A 125 4.24 -3.43 -5.31
CA ARG A 125 2.79 -3.20 -5.50
C ARG A 125 1.97 -3.33 -4.22
N ALA A 126 2.41 -4.11 -3.23
CA ALA A 126 1.72 -4.24 -1.95
C ALA A 126 1.87 -2.98 -1.08
N ILE A 127 3.01 -2.29 -1.18
CA ILE A 127 3.40 -1.23 -0.24
C ILE A 127 3.42 0.18 -0.84
N THR A 128 3.43 0.31 -2.16
CA THR A 128 3.60 1.59 -2.86
C THR A 128 2.60 2.67 -2.42
N THR A 129 1.36 2.30 -2.10
CA THR A 129 0.34 3.28 -1.67
C THR A 129 0.64 3.80 -0.27
N GLY A 130 1.02 2.93 0.67
CA GLY A 130 1.41 3.34 2.02
C GLY A 130 2.65 4.22 2.02
N LEU A 131 3.65 3.89 1.20
CA LEU A 131 4.87 4.71 1.08
C LEU A 131 4.58 6.10 0.50
N GLN A 132 3.74 6.19 -0.55
CA GLN A 132 3.34 7.48 -1.12
C GLN A 132 2.62 8.35 -0.08
N GLU A 133 1.71 7.77 0.68
CA GLU A 133 0.98 8.51 1.72
C GLU A 133 1.90 8.96 2.86
N TYR A 134 2.87 8.14 3.25
CA TYR A 134 3.90 8.54 4.22
C TYR A 134 4.73 9.70 3.71
N VAL A 135 5.17 9.66 2.44
CA VAL A 135 5.90 10.76 1.78
C VAL A 135 5.06 12.04 1.78
N GLU A 136 3.77 11.96 1.46
CA GLU A 136 2.83 13.09 1.53
C GLU A 136 2.76 13.67 2.95
N ALA A 137 2.61 12.82 3.97
CA ALA A 137 2.51 13.27 5.36
C ALA A 137 3.79 13.94 5.87
N VAL A 138 4.98 13.34 5.66
CA VAL A 138 6.24 13.93 6.13
C VAL A 138 6.64 15.18 5.35
N SER A 139 6.36 15.22 4.04
CA SER A 139 6.62 16.42 3.23
C SER A 139 5.69 17.57 3.62
N PHE A 140 4.42 17.28 3.91
CA PHE A 140 3.48 18.28 4.39
C PHE A 140 3.88 18.83 5.75
N GLN A 141 4.21 17.96 6.71
CA GLN A 141 4.69 18.37 8.03
C GLN A 141 5.98 19.20 7.93
N HIS A 142 6.92 18.76 7.09
CA HIS A 142 8.19 19.46 6.88
C HIS A 142 7.96 20.85 6.28
N PHE A 143 7.10 20.99 5.27
CA PHE A 143 6.77 22.29 4.69
C PHE A 143 6.12 23.24 5.69
N ILE A 144 5.30 22.73 6.60
CA ILE A 144 4.72 23.53 7.69
C ILE A 144 5.82 24.08 8.60
N LYS A 145 6.81 23.25 8.96
CA LYS A 145 7.93 23.61 9.85
C LYS A 145 8.96 24.54 9.19
N THR A 146 9.33 24.28 7.94
CA THR A 146 10.55 24.88 7.32
C THR A 146 10.28 25.75 6.10
N ARG A 147 9.05 25.74 5.55
CA ARG A 147 8.70 26.36 4.26
C ARG A 147 9.54 25.89 3.08
N SER A 148 10.09 24.68 3.18
CA SER A 148 10.87 24.05 2.11
C SER A 148 10.35 22.64 1.82
N LEU A 149 10.84 22.05 0.74
CA LEU A 149 10.52 20.67 0.36
C LEU A 149 11.60 19.73 0.90
N ILE A 150 11.19 18.73 1.68
CA ILE A 150 12.08 17.67 2.15
C ILE A 150 12.61 16.85 0.95
N SER A 151 13.89 16.52 0.97
CA SER A 151 14.52 15.67 -0.05
C SER A 151 14.25 14.18 0.19
N MET A 152 14.40 13.38 -0.87
CA MET A 152 14.29 11.92 -0.78
C MET A 152 15.29 11.33 0.24
N ASP A 153 16.52 11.83 0.27
CA ASP A 153 17.55 11.35 1.19
C ASP A 153 17.23 11.66 2.65
N GLU A 154 16.62 12.81 2.92
CA GLU A 154 16.15 13.17 4.27
C GLU A 154 15.01 12.28 4.75
N ILE A 155 14.08 11.91 3.86
CA ILE A 155 13.05 10.91 4.17
C ILE A 155 13.71 9.56 4.46
N ASN A 156 14.59 9.08 3.58
CA ASN A 156 15.23 7.78 3.72
C ASN A 156 16.08 7.66 4.98
N LYS A 157 16.74 8.74 5.43
CA LYS A 157 17.49 8.76 6.70
C LYS A 157 16.61 8.44 7.91
N GLN A 158 15.33 8.83 7.88
CA GLN A 158 14.38 8.53 8.96
C GLN A 158 13.89 7.07 8.94
N LEU A 159 14.16 6.34 7.86
CA LEU A 159 13.76 4.95 7.65
C LEU A 159 14.94 3.98 7.81
N ILE A 160 16.04 4.44 8.42
CA ILE A 160 17.13 3.59 8.84
C ILE A 160 16.87 3.21 10.30
N PHE A 161 16.62 1.93 10.53
CA PHE A 161 16.33 1.40 11.86
C PHE A 161 17.55 0.61 12.35
N THR A 162 18.12 1.00 13.47
CA THR A 162 19.15 0.20 14.15
C THR A 162 18.49 -0.90 14.98
N THR A 163 18.89 -2.14 14.72
CA THR A 163 18.56 -3.33 15.53
C THR A 163 19.29 -3.33 16.87
#